data_AF-A0AA89B4T2-F1
#
_entry.id   AF-A0AA89B4T2-F1
#
_cell.length_a   1.000
_cell.length_b   1.000
_cell.length_c   1.000
_cell.angle_alpha   90.00
_cell.angle_beta   90.00
_cell.angle_gamma   90.00
#
_symmetry.space_group_name_H-M   'P 1'
#
loop_
_entity.id
_entity.type
_entity.pdbx_description
1 polymer ?
#
loop_
_entity_poly.entity_id
_entity_poly.type
_entity_poly.pdbx_seq_one_letter_code
_entity_poly.pdbx_strand_id
1 'polypeptide(L)'
;MVLEYDRNKELQAFDETKAGVKGLLDNGVAKVPKIFVRPAEELAKELNSRRAHIQVPVIDLGGIERLDRRMEIVNEIKAAAAKWGFFQVVEHGIPIRVLDGMIDGVRMFHEQDVEAKKEFYTRDNKKKVRFVSNFDLFNSRTANWRDTLSMSVSAYKSLDSNHFPAICSCGSLDVNVIF
;
A
#
# COMPACT_ATOMS: atom_id res chain seq x y z
N MET A 1 -22.00 26.88 -23.06
CA MET A 1 -20.56 26.58 -23.13
C MET A 1 -20.29 25.41 -22.21
N VAL A 2 -20.06 24.20 -22.75
CA VAL A 2 -19.58 23.10 -21.92
C VAL A 2 -18.09 23.37 -21.71
N LEU A 3 -17.69 23.67 -20.48
CA LEU A 3 -16.27 23.77 -20.14
C LEU A 3 -15.61 22.44 -20.50
N GLU A 4 -14.68 22.48 -21.44
CA GLU A 4 -13.90 21.32 -21.84
C GLU A 4 -13.14 20.80 -20.61
N TYR A 5 -13.26 19.50 -20.35
CA TYR A 5 -12.66 18.88 -19.18
C TYR A 5 -11.15 18.77 -19.38
N ASP A 6 -10.39 19.54 -18.60
CA ASP A 6 -8.93 19.46 -18.55
C ASP A 6 -8.48 18.54 -17.42
N ARG A 7 -8.13 17.31 -17.78
CA ARG A 7 -7.62 16.30 -16.85
C ARG A 7 -6.30 16.73 -16.20
N ASN A 8 -5.41 17.38 -16.93
CA ASN A 8 -4.09 17.75 -16.40
C ASN A 8 -4.22 18.80 -15.31
N LYS A 9 -5.13 19.76 -15.51
CA LYS A 9 -5.48 20.75 -14.48
C LYS A 9 -6.08 20.11 -13.24
N GLU A 10 -6.95 19.11 -13.38
CA GLU A 10 -7.52 18.38 -12.23
C GLU A 10 -6.43 17.60 -11.46
N LEU A 11 -5.51 16.93 -12.18
CA LEU A 11 -4.37 16.23 -11.56
C LEU A 11 -3.45 17.19 -10.81
N GLN A 12 -3.11 18.33 -11.41
CA GLN A 12 -2.27 19.34 -10.77
C GLN A 12 -2.93 19.89 -9.51
N ALA A 13 -4.20 20.30 -9.61
CA ALA A 13 -4.95 20.80 -8.46
C ALA A 13 -5.01 19.76 -7.32
N PHE A 14 -5.20 18.48 -7.64
CA PHE A 14 -5.18 17.40 -6.65
C PHE A 14 -3.80 17.21 -6.01
N ASP A 15 -2.72 17.12 -6.80
CA ASP A 15 -1.35 16.92 -6.32
C ASP A 15 -0.85 18.10 -5.47
N GLU A 16 -1.22 19.34 -5.86
CA GLU A 16 -0.89 20.57 -5.13
C GLU A 16 -1.50 20.65 -3.74
N THR A 17 -2.65 19.99 -3.51
CA THR A 17 -3.22 19.90 -2.16
C THR A 17 -2.28 19.18 -1.19
N LYS A 18 -1.47 18.24 -1.69
CA LYS A 18 -0.62 17.33 -0.91
C LYS A 18 -1.36 16.58 0.21
N ALA A 19 -2.68 16.59 0.17
CA ALA A 19 -3.56 16.06 1.21
C ALA A 19 -4.00 14.62 0.93
N GLY A 20 -3.88 14.23 -0.34
CA GLY A 20 -4.27 12.93 -0.85
C GLY A 20 -5.77 12.66 -0.85
N VAL A 21 -6.12 11.39 -1.03
CA VAL A 21 -7.51 10.95 -1.14
C VAL A 21 -8.25 11.13 0.20
N LYS A 22 -7.59 10.85 1.33
CA LYS A 22 -8.14 11.13 2.67
C LYS A 22 -8.48 12.62 2.82
N GLY A 23 -7.62 13.51 2.33
CA GLY A 23 -7.90 14.94 2.30
C GLY A 23 -9.15 15.32 1.51
N LEU A 24 -9.45 14.64 0.40
CA LEU A 24 -10.71 14.86 -0.33
C LEU A 24 -11.94 14.45 0.50
N LEU A 25 -11.85 13.31 1.19
CA LEU A 25 -12.93 12.80 2.04
C LEU A 25 -13.17 13.72 3.25
N ASP A 26 -12.10 14.14 3.92
CA ASP A 26 -12.18 15.02 5.10
C ASP A 26 -12.77 16.40 4.76
N ASN A 27 -12.59 16.85 3.52
CA ASN A 27 -13.20 18.07 2.99
C ASN A 27 -14.64 17.87 2.45
N GLY A 28 -15.24 16.69 2.65
CA GLY A 28 -16.64 16.43 2.32
C GLY A 28 -16.93 16.36 0.81
N VAL A 29 -16.03 15.77 0.02
CA VAL A 29 -16.22 15.65 -1.43
C VAL A 29 -17.56 15.00 -1.79
N ALA A 30 -18.41 15.73 -2.52
CA ALA A 30 -19.76 15.26 -2.87
C ALA A 30 -19.77 14.26 -4.05
N LYS A 31 -18.76 14.33 -4.93
CA LYS A 31 -18.62 13.46 -6.11
C LYS A 31 -17.17 13.09 -6.31
N VAL A 32 -16.91 11.82 -6.63
CA VAL A 32 -15.57 11.33 -6.97
C VAL A 32 -15.01 12.13 -8.17
N PRO A 33 -13.84 12.77 -8.06
CA PRO A 33 -13.19 13.48 -9.16
C PRO A 33 -12.94 12.58 -10.37
N LYS A 34 -13.00 13.14 -11.57
CA LYS A 34 -12.97 12.35 -12.82
C LYS A 34 -11.65 11.61 -13.01
N ILE A 35 -10.54 12.18 -12.51
CA ILE A 35 -9.22 11.50 -12.50
C ILE A 35 -9.23 10.11 -11.85
N PHE A 36 -10.16 9.79 -10.93
CA PHE A 36 -10.27 8.48 -10.26
C PHE A 36 -11.31 7.55 -10.88
N VAL A 37 -12.12 8.04 -11.82
CA VAL A 37 -13.17 7.25 -12.45
C VAL A 37 -12.55 6.37 -13.53
N ARG A 38 -12.70 5.05 -13.38
CA ARG A 38 -12.25 4.09 -14.38
C ARG A 38 -13.16 4.13 -15.62
N PRO A 39 -12.62 3.99 -16.84
CA PRO A 39 -13.41 3.90 -18.06
C PRO A 39 -14.41 2.75 -18.03
N ALA A 40 -15.59 2.95 -18.60
CA ALA A 40 -16.68 1.97 -18.58
C ALA A 40 -16.29 0.65 -19.27
N GLU A 41 -15.42 0.71 -20.28
CA GLU A 41 -14.96 -0.45 -21.03
C GLU A 41 -14.08 -1.38 -20.18
N GLU A 42 -13.32 -0.82 -19.22
CA GLU A 42 -12.52 -1.60 -18.29
C GLU A 42 -13.41 -2.33 -17.28
N LEU A 43 -14.42 -1.64 -16.75
CA LEU A 43 -15.40 -2.23 -15.84
C LEU A 43 -16.23 -3.32 -16.51
N ALA A 44 -16.66 -3.10 -17.76
CA ALA A 44 -17.42 -4.08 -18.52
C ALA A 44 -16.63 -5.38 -18.75
N LYS A 45 -15.32 -5.31 -18.98
CA LYS A 45 -14.45 -6.49 -19.10
C LYS A 45 -14.41 -7.30 -17.79
N GLU A 46 -14.31 -6.63 -16.65
CA GLU A 46 -14.30 -7.29 -15.33
C GLU A 46 -15.61 -7.99 -15.01
N LEU A 47 -16.75 -7.33 -15.28
CA LEU A 47 -18.08 -7.89 -15.03
C LEU A 47 -18.38 -9.13 -15.90
N ASN A 48 -17.82 -9.16 -17.11
CA ASN A 48 -17.94 -10.30 -18.02
C ASN A 48 -16.96 -11.43 -17.71
N SER A 49 -15.99 -11.21 -16.81
CA SER A 49 -15.09 -12.27 -16.36
C SER A 49 -15.87 -13.20 -15.43
N ARG A 50 -15.83 -14.51 -15.72
CA ARG A 50 -16.44 -15.51 -14.83
C ARG A 50 -15.69 -15.48 -13.51
N ARG A 51 -16.39 -15.22 -12.41
CA ARG A 51 -15.85 -15.41 -11.06
C ARG A 51 -15.63 -16.91 -10.84
N ALA A 52 -14.41 -17.37 -11.13
CA ALA A 52 -13.99 -18.68 -10.69
C ALA A 52 -13.90 -18.68 -9.16
N HIS A 53 -14.34 -19.74 -8.50
CA HIS A 53 -14.00 -19.98 -7.10
C HIS A 53 -12.51 -20.31 -7.03
N ILE A 54 -11.70 -19.25 -6.93
CA ILE A 54 -10.26 -19.34 -6.79
C ILE A 54 -9.96 -19.39 -5.30
N GLN A 55 -9.33 -20.48 -4.86
CA GLN A 55 -8.75 -20.59 -3.54
C GLN A 55 -7.23 -20.41 -3.66
N VAL A 56 -6.74 -19.32 -3.07
CA VAL A 56 -5.32 -19.00 -3.02
C VAL A 56 -4.61 -20.05 -2.15
N PRO A 57 -3.44 -20.59 -2.56
CA PRO A 57 -2.68 -21.50 -1.72
C PRO A 57 -2.34 -20.87 -0.37
N VAL A 58 -2.49 -21.65 0.70
CA VAL A 58 -2.07 -21.29 2.06
C VAL A 58 -0.95 -22.23 2.46
N ILE A 59 0.19 -21.69 2.86
CA ILE A 59 1.39 -22.44 3.26
C ILE A 59 1.59 -22.28 4.76
N ASP A 60 1.64 -23.41 5.46
CA ASP A 60 1.85 -23.47 6.91
C ASP A 60 3.36 -23.63 7.20
N LEU A 61 3.96 -22.61 7.84
CA LEU A 61 5.38 -22.64 8.24
C LEU A 61 5.63 -23.30 9.60
N GLY A 62 4.58 -23.82 10.24
CA GLY A 62 4.67 -24.58 11.48
C GLY A 62 5.65 -25.74 11.34
N GLY A 63 6.55 -25.85 12.32
CA GLY A 63 7.55 -26.93 12.35
C GLY A 63 8.68 -26.80 11.33
N ILE A 64 8.91 -25.62 10.75
CA ILE A 64 10.01 -25.36 9.80
C ILE A 64 11.42 -25.69 10.34
N GLU A 65 11.58 -25.84 11.65
CA GLU A 65 12.83 -26.29 12.27
C GLU A 65 13.14 -27.77 12.02
N ARG A 66 12.14 -28.58 11.66
CA ARG A 66 12.31 -29.99 11.32
C ARG A 66 12.71 -30.14 9.84
N LEU A 67 13.79 -30.88 9.56
CA LEU A 67 14.38 -30.97 8.23
C LEU A 67 13.41 -31.52 7.16
N ASP A 68 12.67 -32.58 7.50
CA ASP A 68 11.62 -33.17 6.66
C ASP A 68 10.53 -32.15 6.33
N ARG A 69 9.98 -31.47 7.35
CA ARG A 69 8.93 -30.47 7.16
C ARG A 69 9.42 -29.26 6.36
N ARG A 70 10.65 -28.81 6.60
CA ARG A 70 11.27 -27.73 5.83
C ARG A 70 11.35 -28.06 4.33
N MET A 71 11.69 -29.29 3.97
CA MET A 71 11.72 -29.71 2.58
C MET A 71 10.33 -29.71 1.93
N GLU A 72 9.30 -30.15 2.67
CA GLU A 72 7.90 -30.06 2.22
C GLU A 72 7.48 -28.61 1.97
N ILE A 73 7.70 -27.72 2.95
CA ILE A 73 7.40 -26.28 2.84
C ILE A 73 8.08 -25.66 1.61
N VAL A 74 9.36 -25.96 1.37
CA VAL A 74 10.09 -25.45 0.20
C VAL A 74 9.44 -25.92 -1.11
N ASN A 75 8.96 -27.16 -1.16
CA ASN A 75 8.27 -27.69 -2.33
C ASN A 75 6.88 -27.06 -2.51
N GLU A 76 6.13 -26.84 -1.42
CA GLU A 76 4.86 -26.11 -1.42
C GLU A 76 5.04 -24.68 -1.96
N ILE A 77 6.06 -23.96 -1.48
CA ILE A 77 6.40 -22.60 -1.94
C ILE A 77 6.74 -22.61 -3.42
N LYS A 78 7.61 -23.52 -3.88
CA LYS A 78 7.97 -23.63 -5.30
C LYS A 78 6.75 -23.90 -6.17
N ALA A 79 5.89 -24.83 -5.77
CA ALA A 79 4.69 -25.18 -6.51
C ALA A 79 3.70 -24.00 -6.56
N ALA A 80 3.48 -23.32 -5.45
CA ALA A 80 2.60 -22.15 -5.38
C ALA A 80 3.13 -20.98 -6.20
N ALA A 81 4.42 -20.65 -6.07
CA ALA A 81 5.06 -19.59 -6.86
C ALA A 81 5.01 -19.88 -8.36
N ALA A 82 5.31 -21.12 -8.79
CA ALA A 82 5.30 -21.49 -10.20
C ALA A 82 3.89 -21.50 -10.82
N LYS A 83 2.88 -21.97 -10.06
CA LYS A 83 1.51 -22.10 -10.57
C LYS A 83 0.68 -20.84 -10.42
N TRP A 84 0.84 -20.13 -9.31
CA TRP A 84 -0.02 -19.00 -8.93
C TRP A 84 0.71 -17.65 -8.96
N GLY A 85 2.02 -17.62 -8.73
CA GLY A 85 2.78 -16.38 -8.57
C GLY A 85 2.55 -15.67 -7.23
N PHE A 86 1.65 -16.19 -6.37
CA PHE A 86 1.38 -15.68 -5.02
C PHE A 86 0.77 -16.78 -4.13
N PHE A 87 0.89 -16.62 -2.82
CA PHE A 87 0.35 -17.51 -1.79
C PHE A 87 0.21 -16.77 -0.47
N GLN A 88 -0.58 -17.32 0.45
CA GLN A 88 -0.67 -16.88 1.84
C GLN A 88 0.21 -17.75 2.73
N VAL A 89 0.61 -17.20 3.86
CA VAL A 89 1.45 -17.88 4.84
C VAL A 89 0.79 -17.81 6.22
N VAL A 90 0.77 -18.94 6.93
CA VAL A 90 0.33 -19.05 8.33
C VAL A 90 1.45 -19.65 9.18
N GLU A 91 1.32 -19.57 10.51
CA GLU A 91 2.36 -20.01 11.46
C GLU A 91 3.76 -19.43 11.16
N HIS A 92 3.79 -18.20 10.65
CA HIS A 92 5.02 -17.50 10.22
C HIS A 92 5.94 -17.06 11.37
N GLY A 93 5.60 -17.36 12.63
CA GLY A 93 6.39 -17.00 13.81
C GLY A 93 6.36 -15.53 14.23
N ILE A 94 5.90 -14.61 13.36
CA ILE A 94 5.67 -13.20 13.72
C ILE A 94 4.56 -13.09 14.77
N PRO A 95 4.80 -12.53 15.96
CA PRO A 95 3.78 -12.39 16.99
C PRO A 95 2.63 -11.48 16.54
N ILE A 96 1.38 -11.86 16.84
CA ILE A 96 0.19 -11.10 16.43
C ILE A 96 0.23 -9.62 16.85
N ARG A 97 0.73 -9.34 18.06
CA ARG A 97 0.90 -7.97 18.59
C ARG A 97 1.76 -7.06 17.70
N VAL A 98 2.70 -7.65 16.94
CA VAL A 98 3.55 -6.90 16.01
C VAL A 98 2.74 -6.51 14.77
N LEU A 99 1.91 -7.42 14.25
CA LEU A 99 1.02 -7.15 13.13
C LEU A 99 -0.01 -6.08 13.50
N ASP A 100 -0.63 -6.21 14.68
CA ASP A 100 -1.58 -5.22 15.21
C ASP A 100 -0.93 -3.84 15.36
N GLY A 101 0.26 -3.78 15.96
CA GLY A 101 1.02 -2.54 16.10
C GLY A 101 1.38 -1.89 14.76
N MET A 102 1.72 -2.68 13.74
CA MET A 102 1.96 -2.16 12.38
C MET A 102 0.70 -1.56 11.76
N ILE A 103 -0.45 -2.24 11.89
CA ILE A 103 -1.74 -1.74 11.39
C ILE A 103 -2.13 -0.45 12.11
N ASP A 104 -2.00 -0.43 13.43
CA ASP A 104 -2.32 0.72 14.26
C ASP A 104 -1.41 1.92 13.94
N GLY A 105 -0.09 1.71 13.80
CA GLY A 105 0.85 2.77 13.45
C GLY A 105 0.54 3.43 12.10
N VAL A 106 0.25 2.61 11.07
CA VAL A 106 -0.15 3.13 9.75
C VAL A 106 -1.49 3.88 9.83
N ARG A 107 -2.48 3.33 10.55
CA ARG A 107 -3.77 4.01 10.77
C ARG A 107 -3.56 5.35 11.44
N MET A 108 -2.80 5.40 12.53
CA MET A 108 -2.51 6.62 13.27
C MET A 108 -1.85 7.66 12.39
N PHE A 109 -0.90 7.29 11.52
CA PHE A 109 -0.31 8.22 10.56
C PHE A 109 -1.35 8.85 9.63
N HIS A 110 -2.23 8.05 9.04
CA HIS A 110 -3.22 8.53 8.07
C HIS A 110 -4.34 9.36 8.70
N GLU A 111 -4.65 9.15 9.99
CA GLU A 111 -5.62 9.93 10.76
C GLU A 111 -5.05 11.24 11.34
N GLN A 112 -3.74 11.51 11.19
CA GLN A 112 -3.19 12.82 11.56
C GLN A 112 -3.80 13.94 10.72
N ASP A 113 -3.68 15.16 11.27
CA ASP A 113 -3.94 16.39 10.54
C ASP A 113 -3.17 16.44 9.22
N VAL A 114 -3.80 17.06 8.23
CA VAL A 114 -3.23 17.15 6.88
C VAL A 114 -1.86 17.84 6.87
N GLU A 115 -1.64 18.84 7.71
CA GLU A 115 -0.37 19.58 7.78
C GLU A 115 0.79 18.70 8.26
N ALA A 116 0.56 17.83 9.25
CA ALA A 116 1.58 16.86 9.70
C ALA A 116 1.92 15.84 8.60
N LYS A 117 0.93 15.39 7.82
CA LYS A 117 1.16 14.45 6.71
C LYS A 117 1.89 15.11 5.53
N LYS A 118 1.64 16.40 5.28
CA LYS A 118 2.26 17.17 4.18
C LYS A 118 3.78 17.27 4.32
N GLU A 119 4.33 17.20 5.52
CA GLU A 119 5.78 17.17 5.76
C GLU A 119 6.46 15.99 5.06
N PHE A 120 5.74 14.86 4.94
CA PHE A 120 6.21 13.66 4.27
C PHE A 120 5.77 13.59 2.80
N TYR A 121 4.92 14.51 2.32
CA TYR A 121 4.44 14.49 0.95
C TYR A 121 5.56 14.84 -0.03
N THR A 122 5.85 13.92 -0.94
CA THR A 122 6.86 14.15 -1.98
C THR A 122 6.61 13.27 -3.20
N ARG A 123 7.02 13.73 -4.38
CA ARG A 123 7.12 12.90 -5.60
C ARG A 123 8.55 12.45 -5.91
N ASP A 124 9.52 12.85 -5.09
CA ASP A 124 10.92 12.39 -5.20
C ASP A 124 11.05 10.96 -4.68
N ASN A 125 11.28 10.03 -5.60
CA ASN A 125 11.43 8.61 -5.30
C ASN A 125 12.76 8.27 -4.59
N LYS A 126 13.69 9.22 -4.46
CA LYS A 126 14.94 9.03 -3.71
C LYS A 126 14.74 9.24 -2.20
N LYS A 127 13.62 9.83 -1.79
CA LYS A 127 13.30 10.03 -0.37
C LYS A 127 13.03 8.70 0.31
N LYS A 128 13.65 8.53 1.48
CA LYS A 128 13.59 7.30 2.27
C LYS A 128 12.27 7.11 3.01
N VAL A 129 11.59 8.21 3.35
CA VAL A 129 10.23 8.24 3.88
C VAL A 129 9.42 9.15 2.98
N ARG A 130 8.26 8.67 2.53
CA ARG A 130 7.44 9.36 1.55
C ARG A 130 5.96 9.05 1.74
N PHE A 131 5.15 10.10 1.76
CA PHE A 131 3.71 10.03 1.63
C PHE A 131 3.31 10.46 0.20
N VAL A 132 2.43 9.69 -0.44
CA VAL A 132 1.86 10.01 -1.75
C VAL A 132 0.53 9.29 -1.97
N SER A 133 -0.37 9.84 -2.77
CA SER A 133 -1.57 9.13 -3.21
C SER A 133 -1.34 8.17 -4.36
N ASN A 134 -0.66 8.65 -5.40
CA ASN A 134 -0.40 7.89 -6.61
C ASN A 134 1.06 8.05 -7.03
N PHE A 135 1.78 6.94 -7.21
CA PHE A 135 3.16 6.96 -7.71
C PHE A 135 3.23 7.51 -9.14
N ASP A 136 2.33 7.05 -9.99
CA ASP A 136 2.24 7.27 -11.43
C ASP A 136 1.14 8.26 -11.85
N LEU A 137 0.67 9.13 -10.94
CA LEU A 137 -0.46 10.05 -11.10
C LEU A 137 -0.56 10.72 -12.49
N PHE A 138 0.55 11.24 -13.02
CA PHE A 138 0.59 11.98 -14.29
C PHE A 138 0.73 11.08 -15.53
N ASN A 139 1.13 9.82 -15.35
CA ASN A 139 1.37 8.88 -16.44
C ASN A 139 0.24 7.86 -16.61
N SER A 140 -0.47 7.57 -15.52
CA SER A 140 -1.57 6.60 -15.53
C SER A 140 -2.85 7.19 -16.08
N ARG A 141 -3.62 6.35 -16.79
CA ARG A 141 -4.92 6.70 -17.39
C ARG A 141 -5.95 7.10 -16.33
N THR A 142 -5.94 6.40 -15.20
CA THR A 142 -6.82 6.64 -14.05
C THR A 142 -5.97 6.61 -12.78
N ALA A 143 -6.21 7.55 -11.88
CA ALA A 143 -5.59 7.59 -10.56
C ALA A 143 -6.26 6.56 -9.63
N ASN A 144 -5.49 5.96 -8.73
CA ASN A 144 -6.00 5.08 -7.69
C ASN A 144 -6.66 5.89 -6.56
N TRP A 145 -7.78 5.39 -6.06
CA TRP A 145 -8.43 5.91 -4.85
C TRP A 145 -7.69 5.39 -3.60
N ARG A 146 -6.46 5.85 -3.40
CA ARG A 146 -5.54 5.35 -2.38
C ARG A 146 -4.57 6.43 -1.91
N ASP A 147 -4.17 6.31 -0.65
CA ASP A 147 -2.99 6.97 -0.09
C ASP A 147 -1.95 5.94 0.36
N THR A 148 -0.67 6.29 0.27
CA THR A 148 0.47 5.40 0.55
C THR A 148 1.55 6.13 1.35
N LEU A 149 1.89 5.58 2.50
CA LEU A 149 3.16 5.84 3.19
C LEU A 149 4.18 4.77 2.79
N SER A 150 5.33 5.19 2.30
CA SER A 150 6.46 4.34 1.96
C SER A 150 7.65 4.68 2.85
N MET A 151 8.26 3.66 3.45
CA MET A 151 9.39 3.77 4.36
C MET A 151 10.44 2.73 3.96
N SER A 152 11.65 3.18 3.64
CA SER A 152 12.74 2.28 3.29
C SER A 152 13.35 1.65 4.55
N VAL A 153 13.50 0.33 4.59
CA VAL A 153 14.14 -0.37 5.72
C VAL A 153 15.64 -0.05 5.82
N SER A 154 16.31 0.25 4.70
CA SER A 154 17.70 0.75 4.73
C SER A 154 17.82 2.10 5.43
N ALA A 155 16.73 2.85 5.48
CA ALA A 155 16.61 4.08 6.23
C ALA A 155 16.58 3.80 7.73
N TYR A 156 15.94 2.73 8.19
CA TYR A 156 15.91 2.40 9.62
C TYR A 156 17.30 2.05 10.17
N LYS A 157 18.14 1.37 9.37
CA LYS A 157 19.52 1.04 9.75
C LYS A 157 20.50 2.22 9.68
N SER A 158 20.18 3.27 8.92
CA SER A 158 21.11 4.36 8.59
C SER A 158 20.64 5.75 9.01
N LEU A 159 19.37 5.92 9.38
CA LEU A 159 18.81 7.20 9.79
C LEU A 159 18.66 7.21 11.29
N ASP A 160 19.03 8.35 11.87
CA ASP A 160 18.54 8.77 13.17
C ASP A 160 17.00 8.73 13.15
N SER A 161 16.40 8.19 14.22
CA SER A 161 14.96 7.89 14.35
C SER A 161 14.06 9.11 14.06
N ASN A 162 14.64 10.31 14.10
CA ASN A 162 14.05 11.62 13.85
C ASN A 162 13.47 11.85 12.44
N HIS A 163 13.67 10.94 11.48
CA HIS A 163 13.14 11.08 10.11
C HIS A 163 11.87 10.25 9.84
N PHE A 164 11.48 9.40 10.77
CA PHE A 164 10.22 8.66 10.69
C PHE A 164 9.11 9.46 11.36
N PRO A 165 7.85 9.29 10.94
CA PRO A 165 6.73 9.84 11.70
C PRO A 165 6.78 9.29 13.13
N ALA A 166 6.90 10.16 14.13
CA ALA A 166 7.03 9.76 15.53
C ALA A 166 5.85 8.88 16.01
N ILE A 167 4.69 9.07 15.39
CA ILE A 167 3.48 8.30 15.66
C ILE A 167 3.59 6.82 15.20
N CYS A 168 4.46 6.54 14.23
CA CYS A 168 4.73 5.19 13.72
C CYS A 168 5.86 4.48 14.48
N SER A 169 6.63 5.18 15.32
CA SER A 169 7.76 4.60 16.06
C SER A 169 7.37 3.89 17.37
N CYS A 170 6.10 3.89 17.75
CA CYS A 170 5.62 3.17 18.94
C CYS A 170 5.44 1.68 18.61
N GLY A 171 6.54 0.94 18.63
CA GLY A 171 6.57 -0.50 18.48
C GLY A 171 7.95 -0.92 18.02
N SER A 172 8.66 -1.67 18.86
CA SER A 172 9.96 -2.26 18.56
C SER A 172 9.86 -3.14 17.32
N LEU A 173 10.07 -2.56 16.13
CA LEU A 173 10.05 -3.26 14.85
C LEU A 173 11.41 -3.94 14.64
N ASP A 174 11.74 -4.88 15.52
CA ASP A 174 12.72 -5.93 15.21
C ASP A 174 12.02 -6.97 14.33
N VAL A 175 11.67 -6.57 13.11
CA VAL A 175 11.10 -7.49 12.12
C VAL A 175 11.93 -7.40 10.84
N ASN A 176 12.86 -8.33 10.70
CA ASN A 176 13.43 -8.66 9.41
C ASN A 176 12.37 -9.41 8.60
N VAL A 177 11.40 -8.69 8.01
CA VAL A 177 10.58 -9.26 6.94
C VAL A 177 11.36 -9.06 5.64
N ILE A 178 12.00 -10.13 5.19
CA ILE A 178 12.47 -10.26 3.82
C ILE A 178 11.26 -10.79 3.03
N PHE A 179 10.76 -9.99 2.09
CA PHE A 179 9.92 -10.49 1.00
C PHE A 179 10.81 -11.07 -0.10
#